data_AF-A0AAW4B784-F1
#
_entry.id   AF-A0AAW4B784-F1
#
_cell.length_a   1.000
_cell.length_b   1.000
_cell.length_c   1.000
_cell.angle_alpha   90.00
_cell.angle_beta   90.00
_cell.angle_gamma   90.00
#
_symmetry.space_group_name_H-M   'P 1'
#
loop_
_entity.id
_entity.type
_entity.pdbx_description
1 polymer ?
#
loop_
_entity_poly.entity_id
_entity_poly.type
_entity_poly.pdbx_seq_one_letter_code
_entity_poly.pdbx_strand_id
1 'polypeptide(L)'
;MRTIRLFHRRMNYSSTTESRVKCEHSLAHSLRITPPINAKISKKLEWNDELSQHNFMWINNHISPIESWTEAERLELLYKIVPQPRIHNQLKLQTQQRQYRRKMKNAIDSEIKSGNTDAAKFLQSILETDGHVSYSSIQKFSLLTMQRKKQRLKMLETYLNAHNQLQHRAPTNNIFIQEGIFKIPHRWEVGNDLVNASDYIEFTRLFLGHYFPDYEIKTIICHDDERDKNQNTGCHTHYFLSALNQKTNKFDLHKRQIQVVSEYIEKVTGVKDFFPSNSKLTREETQDLGHYFQRMVQDFANEHLCRSKGLLVEFSTETERRSKQRKEMDQQAKLPKNQRKNNLNNYLLKRQEIQRKELASDIEAGRSELDDIKTQVAISIGENEMINELKRQNSRDISAEKKEIVQLRAEKHALEKLVQSLKDDIIRPLSKFCQSVFLGLKAKESDQSRMVESFLDNAMKDMLNLPPSMQVKAKLLLESVELRKSNLERNKTDQKSESDTFER
;
A
#
# COMPACT_ATOMS: atom_id res chain seq x y z
N MET A 1 3.54 28.66 -3.13
CA MET A 1 4.51 27.86 -3.93
C MET A 1 5.22 26.92 -2.98
N ARG A 2 5.40 25.63 -3.30
CA ARG A 2 6.02 24.65 -2.39
C ARG A 2 7.53 24.66 -2.52
N THR A 3 8.24 24.98 -1.46
CA THR A 3 9.71 24.96 -1.42
C THR A 3 10.26 23.53 -1.37
N ILE A 4 11.22 23.22 -2.24
CA ILE A 4 11.87 21.92 -2.38
C ILE A 4 13.39 22.05 -2.52
N ARG A 5 14.11 20.91 -2.53
CA ARG A 5 15.56 20.84 -2.84
C ARG A 5 15.78 19.89 -4.01
N LEU A 6 16.72 20.21 -4.88
CA LEU A 6 17.20 19.31 -5.94
C LEU A 6 18.48 18.59 -5.50
N PHE A 7 18.72 17.43 -6.10
CA PHE A 7 20.03 16.80 -6.10
C PHE A 7 20.58 16.81 -7.52
N HIS A 8 21.70 17.50 -7.72
CA HIS A 8 22.52 17.42 -8.93
C HIS A 8 23.93 16.95 -8.59
N ARG A 9 24.45 16.03 -9.40
CA ARG A 9 25.82 15.51 -9.28
C ARG A 9 26.43 15.33 -10.65
N ARG A 10 27.75 15.54 -10.76
CA ARG A 10 28.56 15.21 -11.94
C ARG A 10 29.62 14.17 -11.60
N MET A 11 29.94 13.30 -12.54
CA MET A 11 30.97 12.27 -12.45
C MET A 11 31.74 12.25 -13.78
N ASN A 12 33.06 12.35 -13.70
CA ASN A 12 33.93 12.48 -14.87
C ASN A 12 34.60 11.14 -15.16
N TYR A 13 34.56 10.71 -16.42
CA TYR A 13 35.20 9.48 -16.87
C TYR A 13 36.27 9.76 -17.94
N SER A 14 37.40 9.05 -17.85
CA SER A 14 38.54 9.12 -18.77
C SER A 14 38.89 7.75 -19.37
N SER A 15 39.81 7.71 -20.33
CA SER A 15 40.33 6.48 -20.97
C SER A 15 41.25 5.63 -20.07
N THR A 16 41.37 5.91 -18.77
CA THR A 16 42.05 5.00 -17.82
C THR A 16 41.18 3.77 -17.57
N THR A 17 41.79 2.59 -17.38
CA THR A 17 41.05 1.32 -17.22
C THR A 17 40.03 1.38 -16.08
N GLU A 18 40.42 1.89 -14.91
CA GLU A 18 39.53 2.00 -13.76
C GLU A 18 38.36 2.96 -14.03
N SER A 19 38.63 4.11 -14.66
CA SER A 19 37.59 5.09 -14.96
C SER A 19 36.64 4.59 -16.06
N ARG A 20 37.16 3.87 -17.06
CA ARG A 20 36.38 3.26 -18.13
C ARG A 20 35.44 2.19 -17.58
N VAL A 21 35.93 1.29 -16.73
CA VAL A 21 35.10 0.26 -16.07
C VAL A 21 34.00 0.88 -15.22
N LYS A 22 34.28 1.97 -14.49
CA LYS A 22 33.24 2.71 -13.74
C LYS A 22 32.19 3.34 -14.66
N CYS A 23 32.59 3.84 -15.84
CA CYS A 23 31.68 4.36 -16.86
C CYS A 23 30.81 3.25 -17.45
N GLU A 24 31.42 2.12 -17.82
CA GLU A 24 30.72 0.94 -18.34
C GLU A 24 29.69 0.42 -17.33
N HIS A 25 30.03 0.33 -16.05
CA HIS A 25 29.09 -0.10 -15.01
C HIS A 25 27.94 0.89 -14.79
N SER A 26 28.22 2.21 -14.84
CA SER A 26 27.19 3.25 -14.66
C SER A 26 26.23 3.32 -15.85
N LEU A 27 26.77 3.22 -17.08
CA LEU A 27 25.97 3.24 -18.30
C LEU A 27 25.24 1.91 -18.54
N ALA A 28 25.83 0.75 -18.22
CA ALA A 28 25.12 -0.53 -18.25
C ALA A 28 23.94 -0.54 -17.27
N HIS A 29 24.15 0.00 -16.05
CA HIS A 29 23.06 0.23 -15.10
C HIS A 29 21.98 1.13 -15.70
N SER A 30 22.38 2.25 -16.33
CA SER A 30 21.44 3.20 -16.91
C SER A 30 20.62 2.60 -18.06
N LEU A 31 21.25 1.76 -18.90
CA LEU A 31 20.62 1.10 -20.05
C LEU A 31 19.86 -0.19 -19.66
N ARG A 32 19.79 -0.54 -18.37
CA ARG A 32 19.22 -1.80 -17.87
C ARG A 32 19.77 -3.05 -18.58
N ILE A 33 21.10 -3.13 -18.69
CA ILE A 33 21.81 -4.31 -19.24
C ILE A 33 22.86 -4.83 -18.26
N THR A 34 23.20 -6.11 -18.38
CA THR A 34 24.26 -6.70 -17.54
C THR A 34 25.62 -6.07 -17.92
N PRO A 35 26.45 -5.61 -16.96
CA PRO A 35 27.74 -5.01 -17.29
C PRO A 35 28.68 -6.03 -17.99
N PRO A 36 29.24 -5.70 -19.18
CA PRO A 36 29.99 -6.68 -19.99
C PRO A 36 31.35 -7.08 -19.38
N ILE A 37 31.87 -6.30 -18.42
CA ILE A 37 33.06 -6.65 -17.65
C ILE A 37 32.62 -7.00 -16.23
N ASN A 38 32.89 -8.25 -15.83
CA ASN A 38 32.61 -8.84 -14.50
C ASN A 38 32.63 -7.81 -13.38
N ALA A 39 31.46 -7.22 -13.11
CA ALA A 39 31.26 -6.43 -11.93
C ALA A 39 31.45 -7.34 -10.71
N LYS A 40 31.97 -6.80 -9.60
CA LYS A 40 31.88 -7.54 -8.34
C LYS A 40 30.39 -7.76 -8.06
N ILE A 41 29.96 -9.02 -8.18
CA ILE A 41 28.55 -9.49 -8.18
C ILE A 41 27.78 -9.09 -6.91
N SER A 42 28.49 -8.59 -5.88
CA SER A 42 27.95 -8.11 -4.60
C SER A 42 27.04 -6.88 -4.66
N LYS A 43 26.88 -6.21 -5.81
CA LYS A 43 25.86 -5.18 -6.00
C LYS A 43 24.61 -5.80 -6.63
N LYS A 44 23.60 -6.13 -5.82
CA LYS A 44 22.25 -6.33 -6.34
C LYS A 44 21.84 -5.05 -7.09
N LEU A 45 21.41 -5.21 -8.34
CA LEU A 45 20.75 -4.15 -9.09
C LEU A 45 19.37 -3.92 -8.46
N GLU A 46 18.88 -2.69 -8.52
CA GLU A 46 17.73 -2.21 -7.75
C GLU A 46 16.68 -1.64 -8.69
N TRP A 47 16.29 -2.45 -9.66
CA TRP A 47 15.16 -2.16 -10.54
C TRP A 47 13.92 -2.89 -10.02
N ASN A 48 12.79 -2.20 -10.05
CA ASN A 48 11.49 -2.82 -9.96
C ASN A 48 11.02 -3.16 -11.38
N ASP A 49 10.99 -4.46 -11.71
CA ASP A 49 10.60 -4.90 -13.06
C ASP A 49 9.14 -4.61 -13.39
N GLU A 50 8.25 -4.44 -12.39
CA GLU A 50 6.87 -3.96 -12.62
C GLU A 50 6.79 -2.51 -13.11
N LEU A 51 7.89 -1.75 -13.07
CA LEU A 51 7.97 -0.34 -13.45
C LEU A 51 8.82 -0.09 -14.70
N SER A 52 9.31 -1.14 -15.38
CA SER A 52 10.26 -1.02 -16.48
C SER A 52 9.75 -0.17 -17.65
N GLN A 53 8.44 -0.22 -17.95
CA GLN A 53 7.79 0.61 -18.97
C GLN A 53 7.84 2.13 -18.72
N HIS A 54 8.16 2.57 -17.50
CA HIS A 54 8.25 3.99 -17.15
C HIS A 54 9.63 4.61 -17.39
N ASN A 55 10.60 3.81 -17.86
CA ASN A 55 11.94 4.28 -18.17
C ASN A 55 12.05 4.77 -19.61
N PHE A 56 12.58 5.99 -19.79
CA PHE A 56 12.70 6.63 -21.10
C PHE A 56 14.15 7.05 -21.38
N MET A 57 14.54 6.96 -22.64
CA MET A 57 15.82 7.43 -23.15
C MET A 57 15.62 8.47 -24.25
N TRP A 58 16.41 9.52 -24.21
CA TRP A 58 16.58 10.52 -25.27
C TRP A 58 17.89 10.27 -26.01
N ILE A 59 17.81 10.18 -27.33
CA ILE A 59 18.96 10.07 -28.23
C ILE A 59 18.61 10.68 -29.59
N ASN A 60 19.55 11.39 -30.22
CA ASN A 60 19.37 12.01 -31.54
C ASN A 60 18.06 12.83 -31.68
N ASN A 61 17.74 13.65 -30.68
CA ASN A 61 16.50 14.45 -30.58
C ASN A 61 15.18 13.67 -30.39
N HIS A 62 15.20 12.34 -30.24
CA HIS A 62 13.99 11.54 -30.01
C HIS A 62 13.96 10.96 -28.60
N ILE A 63 12.78 10.96 -27.96
CA ILE A 63 12.50 10.25 -26.71
C ILE A 63 11.79 8.94 -27.04
N SER A 64 12.30 7.83 -26.51
CA SER A 64 11.71 6.48 -26.65
C SER A 64 11.77 5.72 -25.32
N PRO A 65 10.81 4.82 -25.03
CA PRO A 65 10.94 3.89 -23.90
C PRO A 65 12.24 3.06 -24.02
N ILE A 66 12.90 2.75 -22.90
CA ILE A 66 14.12 1.91 -22.96
C ILE A 66 13.79 0.51 -23.52
N GLU A 67 12.59 0.02 -23.23
CA GLU A 67 12.11 -1.30 -23.69
C GLU A 67 11.95 -1.42 -25.21
N SER A 68 11.80 -0.31 -25.93
CA SER A 68 11.73 -0.35 -27.41
C SER A 68 13.09 -0.63 -28.07
N TRP A 69 14.18 -0.66 -27.28
CA TRP A 69 15.53 -1.02 -27.73
C TRP A 69 15.85 -2.44 -27.26
N THR A 70 16.38 -3.28 -28.14
CA THR A 70 16.90 -4.61 -27.78
C THR A 70 18.15 -4.51 -26.90
N GLU A 71 18.47 -5.56 -26.13
CA GLU A 71 19.70 -5.61 -25.33
C GLU A 71 20.97 -5.44 -26.21
N ALA A 72 20.95 -5.94 -27.44
CA ALA A 72 22.05 -5.80 -28.39
C ALA A 72 22.27 -4.33 -28.81
N GLU A 73 21.20 -3.59 -29.15
CA GLU A 73 21.28 -2.17 -29.51
C GLU A 73 21.72 -1.31 -28.31
N ARG A 74 21.23 -1.62 -27.10
CA ARG A 74 21.69 -0.98 -25.86
C ARG A 74 23.17 -1.24 -25.59
N LEU A 75 23.64 -2.47 -25.82
CA LEU A 75 25.06 -2.83 -25.68
C LEU A 75 25.93 -2.13 -26.74
N GLU A 76 25.46 -1.98 -27.98
CA GLU A 76 26.15 -1.22 -29.02
C GLU A 76 26.23 0.27 -28.65
N LEU A 77 25.14 0.84 -28.13
CA LEU A 77 25.10 2.21 -27.61
C LEU A 77 26.09 2.40 -26.45
N LEU A 78 26.18 1.44 -25.53
CA LEU A 78 27.20 1.46 -24.48
C LEU A 78 28.60 1.58 -25.08
N TYR A 79 28.97 0.73 -26.04
CA TYR A 79 30.30 0.78 -26.66
C TYR A 79 30.57 2.05 -27.49
N LYS A 80 29.53 2.71 -28.03
CA LYS A 80 29.64 4.01 -28.70
C LYS A 80 29.93 5.17 -27.72
N ILE A 81 29.48 5.08 -26.47
CA ILE A 81 29.54 6.16 -25.47
C ILE A 81 30.76 6.03 -24.54
N VAL A 82 31.11 4.80 -24.11
CA VAL A 82 32.16 4.61 -23.09
C VAL A 82 33.55 5.04 -23.60
N PRO A 83 34.46 5.50 -22.71
CA PRO A 83 35.81 5.89 -23.10
C PRO A 83 36.53 4.81 -23.89
N GLN A 84 37.07 5.19 -25.05
CA GLN A 84 37.90 4.31 -25.86
C GLN A 84 39.13 3.85 -25.06
N PRO A 85 39.53 2.57 -25.14
CA PRO A 85 40.63 2.04 -24.35
C PRO A 85 41.97 2.70 -24.68
N ARG A 86 42.87 2.70 -23.69
CA ARG A 86 44.21 3.27 -23.81
C ARG A 86 45.01 2.55 -24.90
N ILE A 87 45.69 3.31 -25.76
CA ILE A 87 46.62 2.75 -26.75
C ILE A 87 47.85 2.17 -26.03
N HIS A 88 48.21 0.94 -26.35
CA HIS A 88 49.45 0.34 -25.88
C HIS A 88 50.64 1.22 -26.34
N ASN A 89 51.56 1.55 -25.43
CA ASN A 89 52.66 2.51 -25.67
C ASN A 89 52.26 3.99 -25.97
N GLN A 90 51.08 4.48 -25.54
CA GLN A 90 50.65 5.88 -25.77
C GLN A 90 51.71 6.95 -25.41
N LEU A 91 52.47 6.79 -24.32
CA LEU A 91 53.55 7.73 -23.93
C LEU A 91 54.70 7.76 -24.94
N LYS A 92 55.04 6.61 -25.55
CA LYS A 92 56.04 6.50 -26.61
C LYS A 92 55.55 7.21 -27.87
N LEU A 93 54.29 7.01 -28.25
CA LEU A 93 53.66 7.70 -29.38
C LEU A 93 53.63 9.22 -29.17
N GLN A 94 53.23 9.71 -28.00
CA GLN A 94 53.21 11.15 -27.67
C GLN A 94 54.63 11.75 -27.72
N THR A 95 55.62 11.02 -27.20
CA THR A 95 57.03 11.42 -27.26
C THR A 95 57.54 11.47 -28.71
N GLN A 96 57.22 10.45 -29.52
CA GLN A 96 57.54 10.42 -30.94
C GLN A 96 56.87 11.58 -31.69
N GLN A 97 55.57 11.83 -31.50
CA GLN A 97 54.86 12.94 -32.14
C GLN A 97 55.52 14.29 -31.78
N ARG A 98 55.82 14.55 -30.50
CA ARG A 98 56.51 15.78 -30.06
C ARG A 98 57.90 15.92 -30.68
N GLN A 99 58.71 14.87 -30.63
CA GLN A 99 60.07 14.89 -31.18
C GLN A 99 60.07 15.07 -32.70
N TYR A 100 59.22 14.34 -33.42
CA TYR A 100 59.17 14.39 -34.87
C TYR A 100 58.45 15.64 -35.40
N ARG A 101 57.51 16.25 -34.65
CA ARG A 101 57.02 17.61 -34.94
C ARG A 101 58.14 18.63 -34.92
N ARG A 102 59.04 18.57 -33.92
CA ARG A 102 60.25 19.42 -33.87
C ARG A 102 61.20 19.12 -35.04
N LYS A 103 61.44 17.85 -35.37
CA LYS A 103 62.26 17.47 -36.54
C LYS A 103 61.66 17.99 -37.86
N MET A 104 60.34 17.96 -38.03
CA MET A 104 59.65 18.52 -39.20
C MET A 104 59.81 20.03 -39.29
N LYS A 105 59.65 20.79 -38.19
CA LYS A 105 59.93 22.24 -38.18
C LYS A 105 61.37 22.55 -38.62
N ASN A 106 62.35 21.90 -38.00
CA ASN A 106 63.75 22.03 -38.39
C ASN A 106 64.02 21.58 -39.85
N ALA A 107 63.22 20.65 -40.39
CA ALA A 107 63.30 20.23 -41.78
C ALA A 107 62.76 21.30 -42.73
N ILE A 108 61.63 21.93 -42.40
CA ILE A 108 61.04 23.06 -43.15
C ILE A 108 62.08 24.19 -43.26
N ASP A 109 62.66 24.63 -42.13
CA ASP A 109 63.71 25.66 -42.13
C ASP A 109 64.92 25.28 -43.00
N SER A 110 65.29 24.00 -42.99
CA SER A 110 66.43 23.46 -43.74
C SER A 110 66.15 23.34 -45.24
N GLU A 111 64.95 22.93 -45.64
CA GLU A 111 64.56 22.82 -47.05
C GLU A 111 64.38 24.21 -47.68
N ILE A 112 63.83 25.19 -46.94
CA ILE A 112 63.77 26.60 -47.36
C ILE A 112 65.18 27.13 -47.66
N LYS A 113 66.14 26.94 -46.76
CA LYS A 113 67.54 27.36 -46.95
C LYS A 113 68.24 26.66 -48.12
N SER A 114 67.76 25.48 -48.53
CA SER A 114 68.28 24.73 -49.68
C SER A 114 67.49 24.96 -50.98
N GLY A 115 66.55 25.92 -51.00
CA GLY A 115 65.73 26.23 -52.19
C GLY A 115 64.57 25.25 -52.45
N ASN A 116 64.40 24.20 -51.65
CA ASN A 116 63.39 23.15 -51.80
C ASN A 116 62.03 23.60 -51.24
N THR A 117 61.50 24.71 -51.76
CA THR A 117 60.33 25.40 -51.20
C THR A 117 59.06 24.55 -51.19
N ASP A 118 58.84 23.70 -52.19
CA ASP A 118 57.66 22.81 -52.25
C ASP A 118 57.69 21.72 -51.19
N ALA A 119 58.86 21.13 -50.91
CA ALA A 119 59.02 20.17 -49.82
C ALA A 119 58.79 20.82 -48.45
N ALA A 120 59.23 22.07 -48.27
CA ALA A 120 58.95 22.84 -47.07
C ALA A 120 57.45 23.14 -46.90
N LYS A 121 56.78 23.65 -47.94
CA LYS A 121 55.32 23.89 -47.95
C LYS A 121 54.52 22.62 -47.65
N PHE A 122 54.91 21.49 -48.23
CA PHE A 122 54.26 20.20 -47.98
C PHE A 122 54.40 19.76 -46.51
N LEU A 123 55.60 19.87 -45.92
CA LEU A 123 55.76 19.53 -44.50
C LEU A 123 54.99 20.50 -43.59
N GLN A 124 54.89 21.78 -43.96
CA GLN A 124 54.13 22.78 -43.21
C GLN A 124 52.62 22.46 -43.23
N SER A 125 52.04 22.16 -44.40
CA SER A 125 50.61 21.81 -44.49
C SER A 125 50.25 20.54 -43.72
N ILE A 126 51.15 19.55 -43.66
CA ILE A 126 50.98 18.36 -42.81
C ILE A 126 51.02 18.71 -41.31
N LEU A 127 51.78 19.72 -40.90
CA LEU A 127 51.83 20.19 -39.50
C LEU A 127 50.66 21.09 -39.09
N GLU A 128 49.97 21.66 -40.07
CA GLU A 128 48.76 22.49 -39.97
C GLU A 128 47.46 21.70 -40.14
N THR A 129 47.53 20.47 -40.67
CA THR A 129 46.36 19.60 -40.82
C THR A 129 45.91 19.08 -39.45
N ASP A 130 44.72 19.51 -39.02
CA ASP A 130 44.00 18.91 -37.90
C ASP A 130 43.31 17.60 -38.34
N GLY A 131 43.29 16.59 -37.46
CA GLY A 131 42.72 15.27 -37.76
C GLY A 131 43.67 14.30 -38.47
N HIS A 132 43.11 13.24 -39.06
CA HIS A 132 43.85 12.15 -39.69
C HIS A 132 44.46 12.55 -41.05
N VAL A 133 45.76 12.30 -41.21
CA VAL A 133 46.50 12.59 -42.45
C VAL A 133 46.78 11.29 -43.22
N SER A 134 46.33 11.20 -44.47
CA SER A 134 46.50 9.98 -45.29
C SER A 134 47.96 9.57 -45.45
N TYR A 135 48.28 8.28 -45.25
CA TYR A 135 49.63 7.74 -45.48
C TYR A 135 50.10 7.85 -46.95
N SER A 136 49.18 8.01 -47.91
CA SER A 136 49.53 8.35 -49.30
C SER A 136 50.34 9.64 -49.42
N SER A 137 50.27 10.54 -48.42
CA SER A 137 51.09 11.74 -48.32
C SER A 137 52.59 11.43 -48.31
N ILE A 138 53.02 10.24 -47.86
CA ILE A 138 54.43 9.81 -47.90
C ILE A 138 54.88 9.59 -49.35
N GLN A 139 54.02 9.00 -50.19
CA GLN A 139 54.30 8.81 -51.62
C GLN A 139 54.30 10.16 -52.35
N LYS A 140 53.34 11.03 -52.08
CA LYS A 140 53.32 12.40 -52.64
C LYS A 140 54.58 13.18 -52.28
N PHE A 141 54.99 13.13 -51.00
CA PHE A 141 56.23 13.75 -50.53
C PHE A 141 57.48 13.13 -51.17
N SER A 142 57.48 11.83 -51.47
CA SER A 142 58.62 11.16 -52.12
C SER A 142 58.86 11.58 -53.57
N LEU A 143 57.91 12.27 -54.22
CA LEU A 143 58.10 12.83 -55.55
C LEU A 143 58.84 14.18 -55.53
N LEU A 144 58.86 14.88 -54.38
CA LEU A 144 59.48 16.21 -54.27
C LEU A 144 61.01 16.15 -54.21
N THR A 145 61.65 17.24 -54.67
CA THR A 145 63.08 17.51 -54.51
C THR A 145 63.34 17.98 -53.08
N MET A 146 64.29 17.34 -52.39
CA MET A 146 64.60 17.62 -50.98
C MET A 146 65.99 17.12 -50.57
N GLN A 147 66.59 17.75 -49.56
CA GLN A 147 67.82 17.28 -48.95
C GLN A 147 67.61 16.03 -48.11
N ARG A 148 68.58 15.10 -48.13
CA ARG A 148 68.60 13.86 -47.31
C ARG A 148 67.29 13.04 -47.39
N LYS A 149 66.72 12.93 -48.59
CA LYS A 149 65.41 12.33 -48.92
C LYS A 149 64.99 11.10 -48.08
N LYS A 150 65.85 10.07 -47.93
CA LYS A 150 65.57 8.89 -47.09
C LYS A 150 65.26 9.24 -45.62
N GLN A 151 66.00 10.18 -45.03
CA GLN A 151 65.80 10.63 -43.65
C GLN A 151 64.49 11.43 -43.51
N ARG A 152 64.18 12.29 -44.49
CA ARG A 152 62.95 13.08 -44.54
C ARG A 152 61.70 12.21 -44.66
N LEU A 153 61.75 11.19 -45.52
CA LEU A 153 60.66 10.21 -45.66
C LEU A 153 60.41 9.42 -44.38
N LYS A 154 61.46 8.86 -43.75
CA LYS A 154 61.33 8.15 -42.46
C LYS A 154 60.83 9.08 -41.35
N MET A 155 61.22 10.35 -41.37
CA MET A 155 60.73 11.38 -40.44
C MET A 155 59.22 11.62 -40.61
N LEU A 156 58.75 11.83 -41.84
CA LEU A 156 57.32 12.02 -42.12
C LEU A 156 56.52 10.76 -41.75
N GLU A 157 56.97 9.58 -42.16
CA GLU A 157 56.35 8.30 -41.82
C GLU A 157 56.20 8.11 -40.29
N THR A 158 57.28 8.39 -39.53
CA THR A 158 57.26 8.26 -38.06
C THR A 158 56.33 9.29 -37.41
N TYR A 159 56.28 10.52 -37.96
CA TYR A 159 55.33 11.53 -37.51
C TYR A 159 53.89 11.10 -37.76
N LEU A 160 53.56 10.69 -38.99
CA LEU A 160 52.20 10.27 -39.37
C LEU A 160 51.72 9.07 -38.57
N ASN A 161 52.57 8.05 -38.38
CA ASN A 161 52.26 6.90 -37.53
C ASN A 161 51.88 7.31 -36.10
N ALA A 162 52.66 8.22 -35.49
CA ALA A 162 52.38 8.70 -34.13
C ALA A 162 51.17 9.66 -34.07
N HIS A 163 51.05 10.57 -35.04
CA HIS A 163 49.97 11.55 -35.16
C HIS A 163 48.63 10.84 -35.35
N ASN A 164 48.48 10.04 -36.41
CA ASN A 164 47.22 9.36 -36.76
C ASN A 164 46.73 8.41 -35.66
N GLN A 165 47.63 7.70 -34.96
CA GLN A 165 47.23 6.85 -33.83
C GLN A 165 46.72 7.66 -32.63
N LEU A 166 47.24 8.88 -32.42
CA LEU A 166 46.80 9.77 -31.34
C LEU A 166 45.59 10.65 -31.70
N GLN A 167 45.21 10.71 -32.99
CA GLN A 167 44.07 11.52 -33.43
C GLN A 167 42.74 11.07 -32.81
N HIS A 168 41.88 12.05 -32.54
CA HIS A 168 40.55 11.90 -31.93
C HIS A 168 40.50 11.08 -30.61
N ARG A 169 41.64 10.87 -29.94
CA ARG A 169 41.71 10.20 -28.63
C ARG A 169 41.89 11.24 -27.53
N ALA A 170 41.09 11.16 -26.47
CA ALA A 170 41.32 11.99 -25.29
C ALA A 170 42.73 11.75 -24.71
N PRO A 171 43.44 12.79 -24.26
CA PRO A 171 44.59 12.62 -23.39
C PRO A 171 44.20 11.76 -22.18
N THR A 172 45.08 10.87 -21.73
CA THR A 172 44.73 9.76 -20.81
C THR A 172 43.99 10.20 -19.54
N ASN A 173 44.29 11.42 -19.05
CA ASN A 173 43.73 11.97 -17.81
C ASN A 173 42.65 13.05 -18.04
N ASN A 174 42.37 13.41 -19.29
CA ASN A 174 41.28 14.33 -19.58
C ASN A 174 39.93 13.62 -19.41
N ILE A 175 38.89 14.41 -19.11
CA ILE A 175 37.51 13.94 -19.19
C ILE A 175 37.26 13.54 -20.66
N PHE A 176 36.75 12.33 -20.87
CA PHE A 176 36.25 11.84 -22.16
C PHE A 176 34.73 12.02 -22.23
N ILE A 177 34.05 11.64 -21.15
CA ILE A 177 32.60 11.79 -20.97
C ILE A 177 32.31 12.19 -19.52
N GLN A 178 31.33 13.07 -19.33
CA GLN A 178 30.79 13.42 -18.02
C GLN A 178 29.39 12.83 -17.90
N GLU A 179 29.19 11.97 -16.90
CA GLU A 179 27.85 11.63 -16.45
C GLU A 179 27.37 12.72 -15.49
N GLY A 180 26.08 13.07 -15.55
CA GLY A 180 25.44 13.78 -14.46
C GLY A 180 24.08 13.21 -14.11
N ILE A 181 23.74 13.35 -12.83
CA ILE A 181 22.51 12.87 -12.23
C ILE A 181 21.69 14.08 -11.79
N PHE A 182 20.41 14.12 -12.17
CA PHE A 182 19.47 15.14 -11.73
C PHE A 182 18.20 14.49 -11.17
N LYS A 183 17.81 14.89 -9.94
CA LYS A 183 16.59 14.37 -9.29
C LYS A 183 15.98 15.27 -8.24
N ILE A 184 14.69 15.09 -7.99
CA ILE A 184 14.00 15.57 -6.79
C ILE A 184 13.95 14.43 -5.77
N PRO A 185 14.57 14.54 -4.58
CA PRO A 185 14.51 13.49 -3.55
C PRO A 185 13.08 13.23 -3.05
N HIS A 186 12.71 11.95 -2.85
CA HIS A 186 11.37 11.49 -2.41
C HIS A 186 10.74 12.32 -1.27
N ARG A 187 11.54 12.79 -0.31
CA ARG A 187 11.11 13.60 0.85
C ARG A 187 10.42 14.93 0.51
N TRP A 188 10.40 15.33 -0.76
CA TRP A 188 9.73 16.54 -1.23
C TRP A 188 8.39 16.26 -1.91
N GLU A 189 8.00 14.99 -2.03
CA GLU A 189 6.67 14.56 -2.47
C GLU A 189 6.26 15.21 -3.82
N VAL A 190 7.25 15.34 -4.72
CA VAL A 190 7.03 15.68 -6.13
C VAL A 190 6.91 14.36 -6.87
N GLY A 191 5.68 14.00 -7.23
CA GLY A 191 5.41 12.80 -7.99
C GLY A 191 5.45 12.99 -9.49
N ASN A 192 5.35 11.88 -10.21
CA ASN A 192 5.36 11.84 -11.68
C ASN A 192 4.09 12.46 -12.29
N ASP A 193 3.04 12.66 -11.49
CA ASP A 193 1.86 13.47 -11.81
C ASP A 193 2.20 14.95 -12.01
N LEU A 194 3.22 15.45 -11.30
CA LEU A 194 3.65 16.84 -11.35
C LEU A 194 4.90 17.03 -12.23
N VAL A 195 5.91 16.18 -12.08
CA VAL A 195 7.15 16.20 -12.88
C VAL A 195 7.41 14.79 -13.43
N ASN A 196 7.01 14.56 -14.68
CA ASN A 196 7.11 13.26 -15.33
C ASN A 196 8.50 13.02 -15.98
N ALA A 197 8.73 11.81 -16.50
CA ALA A 197 10.00 11.44 -17.14
C ALA A 197 10.39 12.36 -18.31
N SER A 198 9.42 12.83 -19.10
CA SER A 198 9.66 13.78 -20.20
C SER A 198 10.07 15.16 -19.69
N ASP A 199 9.45 15.67 -18.61
CA ASP A 199 9.87 16.91 -17.95
C ASP A 199 11.33 16.84 -17.48
N TYR A 200 11.72 15.73 -16.85
CA TYR A 200 13.09 15.50 -16.38
C TYR A 200 14.10 15.46 -17.54
N ILE A 201 13.78 14.73 -18.62
CA ILE A 201 14.61 14.64 -19.82
C ILE A 201 14.76 16.01 -20.49
N GLU A 202 13.64 16.71 -20.69
CA GLU A 202 13.60 17.99 -21.39
C GLU A 202 14.32 19.09 -20.61
N PHE A 203 14.11 19.19 -19.28
CA PHE A 203 14.91 20.08 -18.42
C PHE A 203 16.41 19.81 -18.58
N THR A 204 16.81 18.54 -18.56
CA THR A 204 18.21 18.14 -18.69
C THR A 204 18.78 18.52 -20.07
N ARG A 205 18.00 18.31 -21.14
CA ARG A 205 18.35 18.68 -22.51
C ARG A 205 18.51 20.19 -22.67
N LEU A 206 17.55 20.97 -22.15
CA LEU A 206 17.57 22.44 -22.20
C LEU A 206 18.75 23.02 -21.42
N PHE A 207 19.01 22.54 -20.20
CA PHE A 207 20.14 22.98 -19.38
C PHE A 207 21.49 22.74 -20.08
N LEU A 208 21.68 21.53 -20.63
CA LEU A 208 22.92 21.17 -21.33
C LEU A 208 23.07 21.92 -22.65
N GLY A 209 21.98 22.06 -23.44
CA GLY A 209 21.99 22.82 -24.69
C GLY A 209 22.23 24.31 -24.51
N HIS A 210 21.74 24.91 -23.41
CA HIS A 210 21.95 26.33 -23.10
C HIS A 210 23.40 26.60 -22.68
N TYR A 211 23.94 25.84 -21.73
CA TYR A 211 25.25 26.12 -21.13
C TYR A 211 26.43 25.44 -21.83
N PHE A 212 26.20 24.32 -22.52
CA PHE A 212 27.24 23.50 -23.18
C PHE A 212 26.89 23.16 -24.65
N PRO A 213 26.46 24.13 -25.49
CA PRO A 213 25.98 23.85 -26.86
C PRO A 213 27.02 23.19 -27.77
N ASP A 214 28.31 23.40 -27.50
CA ASP A 214 29.42 22.86 -28.30
C ASP A 214 29.80 21.41 -27.91
N TYR A 215 29.08 20.80 -26.96
CA TYR A 215 29.39 19.49 -26.38
C TYR A 215 28.21 18.53 -26.62
N GLU A 216 28.50 17.44 -27.31
CA GLU A 216 27.48 16.47 -27.71
C GLU A 216 26.85 15.75 -26.50
N ILE A 217 25.54 15.89 -26.32
CA ILE A 217 24.77 15.05 -25.39
C ILE A 217 24.62 13.68 -26.04
N LYS A 218 25.31 12.66 -25.52
CA LYS A 218 25.30 11.30 -26.09
C LYS A 218 23.99 10.56 -25.83
N THR A 219 23.44 10.71 -24.63
CA THR A 219 22.12 10.20 -24.24
C THR A 219 21.66 10.86 -22.93
N ILE A 220 20.35 10.89 -22.70
CA ILE A 220 19.73 11.21 -21.40
C ILE A 220 18.73 10.09 -21.09
N ILE A 221 18.72 9.57 -19.87
CA ILE A 221 17.92 8.40 -19.46
C ILE A 221 17.19 8.76 -18.16
N CYS A 222 15.84 8.76 -18.10
CA CYS A 222 15.12 8.81 -16.82
C CYS A 222 14.81 7.38 -16.33
N HIS A 223 15.16 7.12 -15.08
CA HIS A 223 14.76 5.93 -14.34
C HIS A 223 13.58 6.26 -13.43
N ASP A 224 12.46 5.56 -13.61
CA ASP A 224 11.31 5.60 -12.70
C ASP A 224 11.06 4.24 -12.00
N ASP A 225 12.05 3.35 -12.07
CA ASP A 225 11.99 1.98 -11.57
C ASP A 225 12.83 1.72 -10.30
N GLU A 226 13.69 2.65 -9.88
CA GLU A 226 14.41 2.58 -8.59
C GLU A 226 13.52 2.95 -7.38
N ARG A 227 12.22 2.62 -7.43
CA ARG A 227 11.22 2.95 -6.40
C ARG A 227 10.27 1.78 -6.12
N ASP A 228 9.62 1.84 -4.95
CA ASP A 228 8.50 0.94 -4.67
C ASP A 228 7.30 1.31 -5.57
N LYS A 229 6.55 0.30 -6.03
CA LYS A 229 5.41 0.51 -6.94
C LYS A 229 4.30 1.41 -6.39
N ASN A 230 4.14 1.46 -5.06
CA ASN A 230 3.14 2.29 -4.39
C ASN A 230 3.63 3.72 -4.13
N GLN A 231 4.87 4.08 -4.50
CA GLN A 231 5.41 5.44 -4.36
C GLN A 231 5.41 6.14 -5.72
N ASN A 232 4.64 7.21 -5.90
CA ASN A 232 4.66 7.99 -7.16
C ASN A 232 5.88 8.93 -7.32
N THR A 233 6.90 8.80 -6.46
CA THR A 233 8.09 9.66 -6.46
C THR A 233 9.33 8.82 -6.76
N GLY A 234 10.25 9.33 -7.57
CA GLY A 234 11.52 8.65 -7.82
C GLY A 234 12.19 8.92 -9.16
N CYS A 235 11.50 9.46 -10.18
CA CYS A 235 12.16 9.67 -11.48
C CYS A 235 13.38 10.57 -11.33
N HIS A 236 14.45 10.17 -12.02
CA HIS A 236 15.70 10.88 -12.06
C HIS A 236 16.43 10.61 -13.37
N THR A 237 17.07 11.64 -13.91
CA THR A 237 17.84 11.52 -15.14
C THR A 237 19.32 11.26 -14.88
N HIS A 238 19.88 10.35 -15.67
CA HIS A 238 21.30 10.24 -15.95
C HIS A 238 21.55 10.80 -17.35
N TYR A 239 22.45 11.77 -17.50
CA TYR A 239 22.89 12.26 -18.81
C TYR A 239 24.36 11.94 -19.03
N PHE A 240 24.75 11.70 -20.28
CA PHE A 240 26.13 11.43 -20.67
C PHE A 240 26.57 12.49 -21.69
N LEU A 241 27.33 13.49 -21.22
CA LEU A 241 27.84 14.61 -22.03
C LEU A 241 29.26 14.31 -22.51
N SER A 242 29.47 14.35 -23.83
CA SER A 242 30.81 14.29 -24.43
C SER A 242 31.66 15.44 -23.91
N ALA A 243 32.90 15.16 -23.51
CA ALA A 243 33.85 16.21 -23.14
C ALA A 243 34.60 16.80 -24.35
N LEU A 244 34.38 16.24 -25.55
CA LEU A 244 34.90 16.76 -26.82
C LEU A 244 34.05 17.95 -27.28
N ASN A 245 34.68 19.12 -27.37
CA ASN A 245 34.10 20.29 -27.99
C ASN A 245 34.09 20.13 -29.52
N GLN A 246 32.93 20.23 -30.15
CA GLN A 246 32.74 20.02 -31.59
C GLN A 246 33.36 21.13 -32.46
N LYS A 247 33.49 22.36 -31.95
CA LYS A 247 34.12 23.48 -32.67
C LYS A 247 35.64 23.45 -32.60
N THR A 248 36.21 23.06 -31.46
CA THR A 248 37.68 23.09 -31.23
C THR A 248 38.36 21.73 -31.38
N ASN A 249 37.59 20.64 -31.49
CA ASN A 249 38.02 19.24 -31.50
C ASN A 249 38.94 18.88 -30.30
N LYS A 250 38.71 19.51 -29.14
CA LYS A 250 39.49 19.31 -27.90
C LYS A 250 38.63 18.79 -26.75
N PHE A 251 39.25 17.95 -25.92
CA PHE A 251 38.66 17.45 -24.68
C PHE A 251 38.86 18.46 -23.54
N ASP A 252 38.06 19.53 -23.53
CA ASP A 252 38.26 20.72 -22.69
C ASP A 252 37.05 21.14 -21.83
N LEU A 253 36.00 20.29 -21.74
CA LEU A 253 34.76 20.54 -20.98
C LEU A 253 34.96 21.14 -19.59
N HIS A 254 35.98 20.71 -18.83
CA HIS A 254 36.26 21.28 -17.49
C HIS A 254 36.57 22.79 -17.55
N LYS A 255 37.30 23.25 -18.56
CA LYS A 255 37.61 24.66 -18.76
C LYS A 255 36.36 25.45 -19.13
N ARG A 256 35.51 24.91 -20.03
CA ARG A 256 34.22 25.52 -20.35
C ARG A 256 33.32 25.58 -19.12
N GLN A 257 33.32 24.57 -18.25
CA GLN A 257 32.57 24.58 -17.00
C GLN A 257 33.04 25.66 -16.03
N ILE A 258 34.33 25.99 -15.99
CA ILE A 258 34.84 27.14 -15.23
C ILE A 258 34.34 28.46 -15.86
N GLN A 259 34.52 28.62 -17.18
CA GLN A 259 34.06 29.82 -17.91
C GLN A 259 32.56 30.08 -17.74
N VAL A 260 31.72 29.07 -17.96
CA VAL A 260 30.26 29.16 -17.82
C VAL A 260 29.84 29.57 -16.41
N VAL A 261 30.52 29.05 -15.38
CA VAL A 261 30.21 29.45 -14.01
C VAL A 261 30.72 30.86 -13.71
N SER A 262 31.87 31.29 -14.26
CA SER A 262 32.28 32.71 -14.20
C SER A 262 31.28 33.63 -14.89
N GLU A 263 30.82 33.29 -16.10
CA GLU A 263 29.79 34.00 -16.87
C GLU A 263 28.49 34.13 -16.06
N TYR A 264 28.07 33.04 -15.39
CA TYR A 264 26.91 33.04 -14.49
C TYR A 264 27.14 33.88 -13.23
N ILE A 265 28.31 33.80 -12.58
CA ILE A 265 28.66 34.62 -11.40
C ILE A 265 28.62 36.10 -11.76
N GLU A 266 29.27 36.51 -12.85
CA GLU A 266 29.25 37.89 -13.34
C GLU A 266 27.81 38.38 -13.56
N LYS A 267 26.94 37.54 -14.15
CA LYS A 267 25.52 37.86 -14.34
C LYS A 267 24.74 38.04 -13.02
N VAL A 268 25.03 37.27 -11.96
CA VAL A 268 24.24 37.27 -10.71
C VAL A 268 24.86 38.06 -9.55
N THR A 269 26.13 38.45 -9.62
CA THR A 269 26.83 39.24 -8.58
C THR A 269 27.55 40.48 -9.13
N GLY A 270 27.78 40.59 -10.44
CA GLY A 270 28.59 41.65 -11.05
C GLY A 270 30.11 41.42 -10.94
N VAL A 271 30.57 40.34 -10.31
CA VAL A 271 32.01 40.07 -10.12
C VAL A 271 32.61 39.41 -11.36
N LYS A 272 33.52 40.12 -12.02
CA LYS A 272 34.33 39.62 -13.16
C LYS A 272 35.53 38.80 -12.67
N ASP A 273 36.05 37.94 -13.54
CA ASP A 273 37.29 37.16 -13.34
C ASP A 273 37.35 36.39 -12.00
N PHE A 274 36.20 35.95 -11.49
CA PHE A 274 36.07 35.23 -10.20
C PHE A 274 36.95 33.97 -10.10
N PHE A 275 37.23 33.32 -11.23
CA PHE A 275 38.16 32.19 -11.32
C PHE A 275 39.37 32.54 -12.20
N PRO A 276 40.57 32.01 -11.88
CA PRO A 276 41.79 32.32 -12.61
C PRO A 276 41.73 31.89 -14.08
N SER A 277 42.17 32.79 -14.97
CA SER A 277 42.18 32.62 -16.42
C SER A 277 42.95 31.38 -16.93
N ASN A 278 43.88 30.86 -16.13
CA ASN A 278 44.62 29.62 -16.43
C ASN A 278 43.80 28.33 -16.21
N SER A 279 42.57 28.44 -15.68
CA SER A 279 41.67 27.32 -15.32
C SER A 279 42.24 26.30 -14.33
N LYS A 280 43.21 26.70 -13.50
CA LYS A 280 43.77 25.87 -12.41
C LYS A 280 43.25 26.39 -11.07
N LEU A 281 42.23 25.74 -10.56
CA LEU A 281 41.61 26.11 -9.29
C LEU A 281 42.37 25.51 -8.09
N THR A 282 42.46 26.30 -7.04
CA THR A 282 42.74 25.86 -5.66
C THR A 282 41.60 25.00 -5.13
N ARG A 283 41.77 24.46 -3.91
CA ARG A 283 40.73 23.66 -3.25
C ARG A 283 39.48 24.45 -2.93
N GLU A 284 39.63 25.71 -2.53
CA GLU A 284 38.53 26.61 -2.14
C GLU A 284 37.76 27.05 -3.40
N GLU A 285 38.45 27.54 -4.42
CA GLU A 285 37.84 27.86 -5.73
C GLU A 285 37.14 26.64 -6.36
N THR A 286 37.64 25.42 -6.14
CA THR A 286 36.95 24.18 -6.59
C THR A 286 35.64 23.94 -5.83
N GLN A 287 35.57 24.32 -4.55
CA GLN A 287 34.33 24.26 -3.77
C GLN A 287 33.33 25.32 -4.24
N ASP A 288 33.81 26.55 -4.52
CA ASP A 288 32.98 27.63 -5.06
C ASP A 288 32.45 27.30 -6.46
N LEU A 289 33.29 26.73 -7.34
CA LEU A 289 32.85 26.21 -8.64
C LEU A 289 31.72 25.18 -8.46
N GLY A 290 31.84 24.31 -7.46
CA GLY A 290 30.80 23.35 -7.09
C GLY A 290 29.51 24.02 -6.62
N HIS A 291 29.63 25.02 -5.75
CA HIS A 291 28.51 25.76 -5.17
C HIS A 291 27.75 26.57 -6.24
N TYR A 292 28.44 27.41 -7.00
CA TYR A 292 27.83 28.26 -8.03
C TYR A 292 27.29 27.44 -9.20
N PHE A 293 27.90 26.31 -9.57
CA PHE A 293 27.29 25.40 -10.55
C PHE A 293 25.97 24.81 -10.03
N GLN A 294 25.90 24.42 -8.75
CA GLN A 294 24.63 23.98 -8.16
C GLN A 294 23.59 25.09 -8.12
N ARG A 295 23.99 26.34 -7.85
CA ARG A 295 23.10 27.51 -7.87
C ARG A 295 22.57 27.77 -9.29
N MET A 296 23.43 27.74 -10.29
CA MET A 296 23.08 27.85 -11.72
C MET A 296 22.06 26.78 -12.16
N VAL A 297 22.21 25.52 -11.70
CA VAL A 297 21.23 24.45 -11.93
C VAL A 297 19.88 24.74 -11.24
N GLN A 298 19.89 25.26 -9.99
CA GLN A 298 18.66 25.56 -9.25
C GLN A 298 17.90 26.75 -9.83
N ASP A 299 18.60 27.82 -10.23
CA ASP A 299 17.99 28.99 -10.86
C ASP A 299 17.38 28.61 -12.22
N PHE A 300 18.09 27.84 -13.03
CA PHE A 300 17.58 27.33 -14.31
C PHE A 300 16.40 26.36 -14.11
N ALA A 301 16.39 25.55 -13.05
CA ALA A 301 15.26 24.69 -12.69
C ALA A 301 14.04 25.49 -12.22
N ASN A 302 14.24 26.59 -11.49
CA ASN A 302 13.17 27.51 -11.14
C ASN A 302 12.54 28.16 -12.38
N GLU A 303 13.36 28.59 -13.34
CA GLU A 303 12.92 29.25 -14.56
C GLU A 303 12.19 28.29 -15.53
N HIS A 304 12.78 27.11 -15.80
CA HIS A 304 12.32 26.24 -16.89
C HIS A 304 11.54 24.98 -16.47
N LEU A 305 11.40 24.70 -15.17
CA LEU A 305 10.71 23.49 -14.69
C LEU A 305 9.77 23.71 -13.50
N CYS A 306 10.23 24.39 -12.45
CA CYS A 306 9.60 24.30 -11.13
C CYS A 306 8.50 25.35 -10.92
N ARG A 307 8.72 26.63 -11.27
CA ARG A 307 7.77 27.71 -10.94
C ARG A 307 6.41 27.54 -11.62
N SER A 308 6.41 27.13 -12.89
CA SER A 308 5.19 26.81 -13.66
C SER A 308 4.38 25.66 -13.04
N LYS A 309 5.04 24.76 -12.32
CA LYS A 309 4.46 23.62 -11.60
C LYS A 309 4.20 23.92 -10.11
N GLY A 310 4.24 25.19 -9.70
CA GLY A 310 3.98 25.61 -8.31
C GLY A 310 5.07 25.24 -7.30
N LEU A 311 6.26 24.87 -7.77
CA LEU A 311 7.43 24.48 -6.97
C LEU A 311 8.49 25.60 -6.94
N LEU A 312 9.17 25.76 -5.82
CA LEU A 312 10.31 26.67 -5.67
C LEU A 312 11.53 25.89 -5.18
N VAL A 313 12.61 25.94 -5.93
CA VAL A 313 13.89 25.33 -5.56
C VAL A 313 14.76 26.35 -4.85
N GLU A 314 15.29 25.97 -3.69
CA GLU A 314 16.31 26.75 -2.99
C GLU A 314 17.35 25.83 -2.35
N PHE A 315 18.45 26.38 -1.87
CA PHE A 315 19.40 25.64 -1.04
C PHE A 315 18.82 25.34 0.35
N SER A 316 19.29 24.25 0.97
CA SER A 316 19.07 23.99 2.40
C SER A 316 19.52 25.19 3.23
N THR A 317 18.65 25.68 4.13
CA THR A 317 18.96 26.76 5.08
C THR A 317 20.01 26.33 6.10
N GLU A 318 20.64 27.27 6.80
CA GLU A 318 21.66 26.92 7.80
C GLU A 318 21.09 26.05 8.94
N THR A 319 19.85 26.31 9.34
CA THR A 319 19.10 25.47 10.29
C THR A 319 18.91 24.03 9.77
N GLU A 320 18.54 23.88 8.49
CA GLU A 320 18.41 22.57 7.85
C GLU A 320 19.77 21.84 7.76
N ARG A 321 20.85 22.57 7.42
CA ARG A 321 22.23 22.05 7.36
C ARG A 321 22.76 21.57 8.72
N ARG A 322 22.47 22.29 9.80
CA ARG A 322 22.90 21.93 11.17
C ARG A 322 22.05 20.84 11.83
N SER A 323 20.89 20.51 11.26
CA SER A 323 19.94 19.55 11.83
C SER A 323 20.54 18.16 12.08
N LYS A 324 20.01 17.46 13.09
CA LYS A 324 20.37 16.05 13.37
C LYS A 324 20.09 15.16 12.15
N GLN A 325 18.96 15.38 11.48
CA GLN A 325 18.58 14.67 10.25
C GLN A 325 19.65 14.83 9.15
N ARG A 326 20.22 16.03 8.97
CA ARG A 326 21.28 16.23 7.96
C ARG A 326 22.57 15.51 8.33
N LYS A 327 22.99 15.56 9.60
CA LYS A 327 24.15 14.81 10.10
C LYS A 327 23.99 13.30 9.88
N GLU A 328 22.78 12.75 10.10
CA GLU A 328 22.46 11.35 9.82
C GLU A 328 22.50 11.04 8.31
N MET A 329 21.96 11.90 7.45
CA MET A 329 22.05 11.73 5.99
C MET A 329 23.51 11.75 5.50
N ASP A 330 24.34 12.66 6.02
CA ASP A 330 25.75 12.76 5.64
C ASP A 330 26.59 11.57 6.17
N GLN A 331 26.22 10.97 7.31
CA GLN A 331 26.77 9.69 7.77
C GLN A 331 26.35 8.53 6.85
N GLN A 332 25.07 8.44 6.50
CA GLN A 332 24.56 7.40 5.59
C GLN A 332 25.17 7.51 4.19
N ALA A 333 25.45 8.72 3.69
CA ALA A 333 26.09 8.94 2.40
C ALA A 333 27.51 8.37 2.32
N LYS A 334 28.23 8.28 3.45
CA LYS A 334 29.58 7.69 3.54
C LYS A 334 29.57 6.15 3.50
N LEU A 335 28.44 5.51 3.83
CA LEU A 335 28.32 4.05 3.81
C LEU A 335 28.23 3.51 2.36
N PRO A 336 28.70 2.27 2.09
CA PRO A 336 28.39 1.50 0.88
C PRO A 336 26.88 1.44 0.59
N LYS A 337 26.45 1.46 -0.69
CA LYS A 337 25.01 1.56 -1.08
C LYS A 337 24.12 0.52 -0.37
N ASN A 338 24.57 -0.74 -0.27
CA ASN A 338 23.88 -1.84 0.40
C ASN A 338 23.78 -1.72 1.94
N GLN A 339 24.62 -0.90 2.58
CA GLN A 339 24.58 -0.65 4.03
C GLN A 339 23.76 0.60 4.40
N ARG A 340 23.22 1.34 3.43
CA ARG A 340 22.43 2.55 3.69
C ARG A 340 21.02 2.19 4.11
N LYS A 341 20.53 2.76 5.21
CA LYS A 341 19.18 2.51 5.74
C LYS A 341 18.07 2.77 4.71
N ASN A 342 18.22 3.85 3.93
CA ASN A 342 17.22 4.30 2.94
C ASN A 342 17.62 3.93 1.50
N ASN A 343 18.32 2.82 1.33
CA ASN A 343 18.45 2.10 0.05
C ASN A 343 17.13 1.37 -0.26
N LEU A 344 16.77 1.17 -1.54
CA LEU A 344 15.49 0.55 -1.93
C LEU A 344 15.27 -0.81 -1.22
N ASN A 345 16.24 -1.72 -1.27
CA ASN A 345 16.14 -3.03 -0.63
C ASN A 345 15.92 -2.92 0.88
N ASN A 346 16.73 -2.10 1.56
CA ASN A 346 16.64 -1.94 3.02
C ASN A 346 15.35 -1.22 3.45
N TYR A 347 14.86 -0.29 2.63
CA TYR A 347 13.58 0.39 2.83
C TYR A 347 12.39 -0.58 2.66
N LEU A 348 12.40 -1.39 1.61
CA LEU A 348 11.39 -2.43 1.38
C LEU A 348 11.35 -3.46 2.50
N LEU A 349 12.52 -3.97 2.94
CA LEU A 349 12.62 -4.87 4.09
C LEU A 349 12.03 -4.25 5.36
N LYS A 350 12.37 -2.99 5.64
CA LYS A 350 11.81 -2.27 6.79
C LYS A 350 10.30 -2.06 6.68
N ARG A 351 9.76 -1.75 5.49
CA ARG A 351 8.30 -1.62 5.29
C ARG A 351 7.59 -2.96 5.47
N GLN A 352 8.16 -4.05 4.97
CA GLN A 352 7.64 -5.40 5.22
C GLN A 352 7.68 -5.81 6.70
N GLU A 353 8.67 -5.34 7.47
CA GLU A 353 8.74 -5.58 8.92
C GLU A 353 7.64 -4.81 9.66
N ILE A 354 7.38 -3.56 9.27
CA ILE A 354 6.28 -2.74 9.81
C ILE A 354 4.93 -3.37 9.47
N GLN A 355 4.68 -3.71 8.20
CA GLN A 355 3.43 -4.36 7.75
C GLN A 355 3.18 -5.70 8.45
N ARG A 356 4.25 -6.47 8.76
CA ARG A 356 4.11 -7.71 9.55
C ARG A 356 3.73 -7.46 11.01
N LYS A 357 4.16 -6.33 11.60
CA LYS A 357 3.79 -5.94 12.98
C LYS A 357 2.35 -5.41 13.03
N GLU A 358 1.96 -4.60 12.06
CA GLU A 358 0.57 -4.14 11.87
C GLU A 358 -0.37 -5.35 11.73
N LEU A 359 -0.10 -6.24 10.77
CA LEU A 359 -0.90 -7.46 10.56
C LEU A 359 -0.93 -8.39 11.78
N ALA A 360 0.17 -8.50 12.55
CA ALA A 360 0.18 -9.26 13.79
C ALA A 360 -0.72 -8.63 14.86
N SER A 361 -0.73 -7.31 14.98
CA SER A 361 -1.63 -6.56 15.87
C SER A 361 -3.10 -6.73 15.46
N ASP A 362 -3.40 -6.70 14.16
CA ASP A 362 -4.76 -6.91 13.64
C ASP A 362 -5.26 -8.34 13.92
N ILE A 363 -4.38 -9.34 13.78
CA ILE A 363 -4.67 -10.74 14.11
C ILE A 363 -4.89 -10.91 15.63
N GLU A 364 -4.15 -10.19 16.47
CA GLU A 364 -4.32 -10.23 17.93
C GLU A 364 -5.64 -9.58 18.36
N ALA A 365 -5.98 -8.41 17.81
CA ALA A 365 -7.27 -7.75 18.02
C ALA A 365 -8.44 -8.64 17.60
N GLY A 366 -8.42 -9.19 16.37
CA GLY A 366 -9.45 -10.09 15.88
C GLY A 366 -9.56 -11.42 16.63
N ARG A 367 -8.49 -11.86 17.32
CA ARG A 367 -8.55 -13.00 18.25
C ARG A 367 -9.26 -12.64 19.55
N SER A 368 -9.06 -11.43 20.08
CA SER A 368 -9.77 -10.95 21.27
C SER A 368 -11.27 -10.84 21.01
N GLU A 369 -11.67 -10.20 19.91
CA GLU A 369 -13.08 -10.09 19.50
C GLU A 369 -13.74 -11.46 19.33
N LEU A 370 -13.01 -12.43 18.76
CA LEU A 370 -13.51 -13.79 18.56
C LEU A 370 -13.64 -14.58 19.89
N ASP A 371 -12.87 -14.24 20.92
CA ASP A 371 -13.02 -14.82 22.26
C ASP A 371 -14.20 -14.19 23.02
N ASP A 372 -14.37 -12.86 22.93
CA ASP A 372 -15.55 -12.16 23.45
C ASP A 372 -16.85 -12.72 22.85
N ILE A 373 -16.89 -12.92 21.52
CA ILE A 373 -18.02 -13.55 20.83
C ILE A 373 -18.26 -14.98 21.32
N LYS A 374 -17.22 -15.79 21.53
CA LYS A 374 -17.38 -17.15 22.09
C LYS A 374 -17.96 -17.11 23.50
N THR A 375 -17.49 -16.22 24.36
CA THR A 375 -18.04 -16.06 25.71
C THR A 375 -19.50 -15.64 25.66
N GLN A 376 -19.87 -14.69 24.78
CA GLN A 376 -21.26 -14.26 24.61
C GLN A 376 -22.16 -15.37 24.05
N VAL A 377 -21.67 -16.18 23.11
CA VAL A 377 -22.37 -17.37 22.60
C VAL A 377 -22.53 -18.42 23.71
N ALA A 378 -21.51 -18.67 24.53
CA ALA A 378 -21.58 -19.62 25.64
C ALA A 378 -22.62 -19.19 26.71
N ILE A 379 -22.66 -17.88 27.05
CA ILE A 379 -23.70 -17.30 27.91
C ILE A 379 -25.08 -17.51 27.28
N SER A 380 -25.25 -17.17 26.01
CA SER A 380 -26.53 -17.32 25.28
C SER A 380 -27.01 -18.78 25.22
N ILE A 381 -26.08 -19.75 25.13
CA ILE A 381 -26.42 -21.19 25.19
C ILE A 381 -26.95 -21.55 26.59
N GLY A 382 -26.25 -21.14 27.65
CA GLY A 382 -26.68 -21.40 29.04
C GLY A 382 -28.03 -20.75 29.39
N GLU A 383 -28.30 -19.53 28.91
CA GLU A 383 -29.60 -18.87 29.04
C GLU A 383 -30.72 -19.66 28.33
N ASN A 384 -30.46 -20.16 27.12
CA ASN A 384 -31.42 -20.99 26.39
C ASN A 384 -31.69 -22.34 27.10
N GLU A 385 -30.67 -22.95 27.71
CA GLU A 385 -30.84 -24.16 28.52
C GLU A 385 -31.71 -23.90 29.75
N MET A 386 -31.48 -22.80 30.49
CA MET A 386 -32.34 -22.37 31.60
C MET A 386 -33.78 -22.12 31.16
N ILE A 387 -33.99 -21.41 30.04
CA ILE A 387 -35.34 -21.15 29.49
C ILE A 387 -36.03 -22.47 29.12
N ASN A 388 -35.31 -23.44 28.58
CA ASN A 388 -35.86 -24.74 28.22
C ASN A 388 -36.23 -25.60 29.43
N GLU A 389 -35.46 -25.58 30.52
CA GLU A 389 -35.85 -26.29 31.76
C GLU A 389 -37.01 -25.57 32.47
N LEU A 390 -37.06 -24.24 32.44
CA LEU A 390 -38.22 -23.49 32.95
C LEU A 390 -39.51 -23.82 32.18
N LYS A 391 -39.43 -23.94 30.83
CA LYS A 391 -40.54 -24.41 29.99
C LYS A 391 -40.98 -25.84 30.34
N ARG A 392 -40.03 -26.74 30.63
CA ARG A 392 -40.34 -28.11 31.08
C ARG A 392 -41.04 -28.11 32.43
N GLN A 393 -40.57 -27.30 33.38
CA GLN A 393 -41.19 -27.21 34.70
C GLN A 393 -42.62 -26.66 34.61
N ASN A 394 -42.83 -25.53 33.95
CA ASN A 394 -44.18 -24.99 33.69
C ASN A 394 -45.10 -26.01 32.99
N SER A 395 -44.55 -26.84 32.08
CA SER A 395 -45.34 -27.90 31.42
C SER A 395 -45.75 -29.04 32.36
N ARG A 396 -44.94 -29.35 33.40
CA ARG A 396 -45.31 -30.27 34.49
C ARG A 396 -46.40 -29.65 35.36
N ASP A 397 -46.24 -28.39 35.74
CA ASP A 397 -47.15 -27.69 36.65
C ASP A 397 -48.55 -27.53 36.03
N ILE A 398 -48.62 -27.08 34.76
CA ILE A 398 -49.87 -27.04 33.96
C ILE A 398 -50.53 -28.42 33.85
N SER A 399 -49.75 -29.51 33.84
CA SER A 399 -50.27 -30.89 33.81
C SER A 399 -50.83 -31.32 35.17
N ALA A 400 -50.24 -30.86 36.28
CA ALA A 400 -50.75 -31.07 37.63
C ALA A 400 -52.06 -30.30 37.86
N GLU A 401 -52.09 -28.99 37.57
CA GLU A 401 -53.28 -28.15 37.67
C GLU A 401 -54.45 -28.71 36.84
N LYS A 402 -54.18 -29.20 35.62
CA LYS A 402 -55.20 -29.86 34.79
C LYS A 402 -55.81 -31.09 35.45
N LYS A 403 -55.04 -31.90 36.17
CA LYS A 403 -55.56 -33.07 36.91
C LYS A 403 -56.44 -32.63 38.08
N GLU A 404 -56.01 -31.60 38.82
CA GLU A 404 -56.78 -31.02 39.92
C GLU A 404 -58.11 -30.43 39.43
N ILE A 405 -58.11 -29.68 38.32
CA ILE A 405 -59.33 -29.18 37.66
C ILE A 405 -60.28 -30.32 37.27
N VAL A 406 -59.76 -31.47 36.83
CA VAL A 406 -60.60 -32.65 36.52
C VAL A 406 -61.21 -33.26 37.78
N GLN A 407 -60.45 -33.35 38.88
CA GLN A 407 -60.95 -33.84 40.17
C GLN A 407 -62.04 -32.91 40.73
N LEU A 408 -61.78 -31.61 40.81
CA LEU A 408 -62.74 -30.61 41.30
C LEU A 408 -64.03 -30.57 40.45
N ARG A 409 -63.93 -30.79 39.14
CA ARG A 409 -65.12 -30.94 38.27
C ARG A 409 -65.93 -32.20 38.58
N ALA A 410 -65.27 -33.33 38.87
CA ALA A 410 -65.95 -34.56 39.25
C ALA A 410 -66.66 -34.41 40.61
N GLU A 411 -65.99 -33.79 41.59
CA GLU A 411 -66.54 -33.50 42.92
C GLU A 411 -67.73 -32.53 42.85
N LYS A 412 -67.62 -31.43 42.09
CA LYS A 412 -68.74 -30.52 41.81
C LYS A 412 -69.95 -31.27 41.26
N HIS A 413 -69.73 -32.19 40.31
CA HIS A 413 -70.82 -32.93 39.69
C HIS A 413 -71.46 -33.98 40.63
N ALA A 414 -70.69 -34.53 41.57
CA ALA A 414 -71.23 -35.36 42.65
C ALA A 414 -72.11 -34.55 43.62
N LEU A 415 -71.68 -33.35 44.01
CA LEU A 415 -72.46 -32.41 44.83
C LEU A 415 -73.75 -31.97 44.14
N GLU A 416 -73.70 -31.66 42.84
CA GLU A 416 -74.90 -31.34 42.04
C GLU A 416 -75.94 -32.46 42.07
N LYS A 417 -75.50 -33.73 41.93
CA LYS A 417 -76.40 -34.90 42.06
C LYS A 417 -77.00 -35.02 43.46
N LEU A 418 -76.20 -34.78 44.51
CA LEU A 418 -76.68 -34.83 45.90
C LEU A 418 -77.75 -33.77 46.17
N VAL A 419 -77.54 -32.54 45.69
CA VAL A 419 -78.51 -31.43 45.80
C VAL A 419 -79.80 -31.76 45.04
N GLN A 420 -79.70 -32.38 43.87
CA GLN A 420 -80.88 -32.76 43.08
C GLN A 420 -81.70 -33.87 43.76
N SER A 421 -81.04 -34.91 44.29
CA SER A 421 -81.70 -35.95 45.12
C SER A 421 -82.41 -35.33 46.33
N LEU A 422 -81.72 -34.50 47.12
CA LEU A 422 -82.34 -33.85 48.29
C LEU A 422 -83.58 -33.01 47.93
N LYS A 423 -83.59 -32.39 46.74
CA LYS A 423 -84.71 -31.61 46.22
C LYS A 423 -85.89 -32.48 45.78
N ASP A 424 -85.63 -33.58 45.07
CA ASP A 424 -86.67 -34.45 44.52
C ASP A 424 -87.21 -35.45 45.57
N ASP A 425 -86.36 -35.97 46.46
CA ASP A 425 -86.67 -37.06 47.40
C ASP A 425 -87.18 -36.57 48.76
N ILE A 426 -86.82 -35.35 49.18
CA ILE A 426 -87.19 -34.80 50.50
C ILE A 426 -88.06 -33.54 50.35
N ILE A 427 -87.58 -32.51 49.64
CA ILE A 427 -88.28 -31.23 49.59
C ILE A 427 -89.63 -31.34 48.86
N ARG A 428 -89.70 -32.04 47.72
CA ARG A 428 -90.94 -32.17 46.95
C ARG A 428 -92.03 -33.00 47.69
N PRO A 429 -91.77 -34.18 48.27
CA PRO A 429 -92.78 -34.91 49.03
C PRO A 429 -93.24 -34.16 50.29
N LEU A 430 -92.32 -33.49 51.00
CA LEU A 430 -92.65 -32.68 52.18
C LEU A 430 -93.53 -31.48 51.84
N SER A 431 -93.25 -30.80 50.73
CA SER A 431 -94.10 -29.70 50.25
C SER A 431 -95.52 -30.17 49.95
N LYS A 432 -95.69 -31.32 49.27
CA LYS A 432 -97.02 -31.92 49.01
C LYS A 432 -97.76 -32.28 50.30
N PHE A 433 -97.09 -33.00 51.21
CA PHE A 433 -97.68 -33.36 52.50
C PHE A 433 -98.17 -32.12 53.27
N CYS A 434 -97.34 -31.09 53.39
CA CYS A 434 -97.73 -29.85 54.06
C CYS A 434 -98.87 -29.11 53.36
N GLN A 435 -98.93 -29.13 52.02
CA GLN A 435 -100.06 -28.57 51.26
C GLN A 435 -101.35 -29.34 51.52
N SER A 436 -101.33 -30.68 51.48
CA SER A 436 -102.50 -31.52 51.73
C SER A 436 -103.05 -31.33 53.16
N VAL A 437 -102.19 -31.24 54.17
CA VAL A 437 -102.61 -30.90 55.56
C VAL A 437 -103.21 -29.50 55.64
N PHE A 438 -102.57 -28.49 55.04
CA PHE A 438 -103.05 -27.10 55.07
C PHE A 438 -104.42 -26.94 54.40
N LEU A 439 -104.64 -27.63 53.27
CA LEU A 439 -105.94 -27.64 52.57
C LEU A 439 -107.02 -28.35 53.41
N GLY A 440 -106.69 -29.43 54.11
CA GLY A 440 -107.60 -30.10 55.04
C GLY A 440 -108.03 -29.21 56.20
N LEU A 441 -107.10 -28.46 56.79
CA LEU A 441 -107.40 -27.47 57.83
C LEU A 441 -108.32 -26.35 57.30
N LYS A 442 -108.05 -25.81 56.11
CA LYS A 442 -108.88 -24.76 55.51
C LYS A 442 -110.29 -25.24 55.12
N ALA A 443 -110.43 -26.48 54.65
CA ALA A 443 -111.73 -27.09 54.36
C ALA A 443 -112.58 -27.28 55.65
N LYS A 444 -111.92 -27.49 56.79
CA LYS A 444 -112.55 -27.64 58.11
C LYS A 444 -113.09 -26.30 58.64
N GLU A 445 -112.36 -25.20 58.46
CA GLU A 445 -112.84 -23.85 58.75
C GLU A 445 -114.03 -23.43 57.85
N SER A 446 -114.12 -24.01 56.65
CA SER A 446 -115.18 -23.72 55.67
C SER A 446 -116.41 -24.64 55.79
N ASP A 447 -116.45 -25.48 56.83
CA ASP A 447 -117.51 -26.48 57.12
C ASP A 447 -117.78 -27.50 55.98
N GLN A 448 -116.77 -27.77 55.16
CA GLN A 448 -116.84 -28.64 53.98
C GLN A 448 -116.38 -30.06 54.31
N SER A 449 -117.14 -30.79 55.14
CA SER A 449 -116.72 -32.07 55.74
C SER A 449 -116.20 -33.10 54.73
N ARG A 450 -116.82 -33.23 53.54
CA ARG A 450 -116.36 -34.14 52.46
C ARG A 450 -114.98 -33.78 51.89
N MET A 451 -114.60 -32.50 51.88
CA MET A 451 -113.28 -32.09 51.42
C MET A 451 -112.22 -32.25 52.52
N VAL A 452 -112.60 -32.15 53.81
CA VAL A 452 -111.70 -32.48 54.93
C VAL A 452 -111.24 -33.92 54.85
N GLU A 453 -112.17 -34.88 54.69
CA GLU A 453 -111.83 -36.30 54.51
C GLU A 453 -110.90 -36.50 53.29
N SER A 454 -111.24 -35.94 52.13
CA SER A 454 -110.41 -36.09 50.92
C SER A 454 -109.00 -35.49 51.07
N PHE A 455 -108.83 -34.36 51.75
CA PHE A 455 -107.51 -33.77 51.96
C PHE A 455 -106.70 -34.49 53.05
N LEU A 456 -107.34 -35.05 54.08
CA LEU A 456 -106.68 -35.90 55.07
C LEU A 456 -106.23 -37.24 54.46
N ASP A 457 -107.06 -37.88 53.62
CA ASP A 457 -106.68 -39.06 52.84
C ASP A 457 -105.48 -38.80 51.93
N ASN A 458 -105.46 -37.65 51.27
CA ASN A 458 -104.33 -37.24 50.43
C ASN A 458 -103.09 -36.92 51.28
N ALA A 459 -103.24 -36.29 52.45
CA ALA A 459 -102.14 -36.07 53.38
C ALA A 459 -101.58 -37.37 53.95
N MET A 460 -102.41 -38.39 54.23
CA MET A 460 -101.95 -39.73 54.61
C MET A 460 -101.18 -40.43 53.48
N LYS A 461 -101.63 -40.29 52.22
CA LYS A 461 -100.90 -40.82 51.05
C LYS A 461 -99.58 -40.08 50.81
N ASP A 462 -99.57 -38.75 50.91
CA ASP A 462 -98.36 -37.93 50.79
C ASP A 462 -97.37 -38.19 51.93
N MET A 463 -97.87 -38.46 53.15
CA MET A 463 -97.05 -38.87 54.28
C MET A 463 -96.26 -40.14 53.98
N LEU A 464 -96.86 -41.16 53.35
CA LEU A 464 -96.15 -42.40 53.00
C LEU A 464 -95.00 -42.18 52.01
N ASN A 465 -95.01 -41.06 51.26
CA ASN A 465 -93.93 -40.66 50.36
C ASN A 465 -92.82 -39.85 51.04
N LEU A 466 -92.91 -39.58 52.35
CA LEU A 466 -91.83 -38.96 53.13
C LEU A 466 -90.77 -39.98 53.54
N PRO A 467 -89.51 -39.56 53.79
CA PRO A 467 -88.53 -40.39 54.47
C PRO A 467 -89.05 -40.90 55.83
N PRO A 468 -88.76 -42.14 56.27
CA PRO A 468 -89.32 -42.73 57.49
C PRO A 468 -89.16 -41.87 58.76
N SER A 469 -88.04 -41.15 58.89
CA SER A 469 -87.77 -40.22 59.99
C SER A 469 -88.69 -39.00 60.03
N MET A 470 -89.26 -38.61 58.88
CA MET A 470 -90.28 -37.55 58.77
C MET A 470 -91.70 -38.10 58.88
N GLN A 471 -91.97 -39.34 58.44
CA GLN A 471 -93.28 -39.99 58.57
C GLN A 471 -93.79 -39.98 60.02
N VAL A 472 -92.92 -40.27 60.99
CA VAL A 472 -93.28 -40.26 62.43
C VAL A 472 -93.81 -38.89 62.88
N LYS A 473 -93.17 -37.79 62.45
CA LYS A 473 -93.60 -36.43 62.80
C LYS A 473 -94.85 -36.01 62.02
N ALA A 474 -94.95 -36.40 60.76
CA ALA A 474 -96.12 -36.17 59.92
C ALA A 474 -97.38 -36.88 60.48
N LYS A 475 -97.23 -38.10 61.02
CA LYS A 475 -98.30 -38.84 61.67
C LYS A 475 -98.81 -38.15 62.92
N LEU A 476 -97.91 -37.72 63.81
CA LEU A 476 -98.25 -36.93 65.00
C LEU A 476 -98.98 -35.62 64.63
N LEU A 477 -98.59 -34.99 63.52
CA LEU A 477 -99.25 -33.80 63.01
C LEU A 477 -100.69 -34.08 62.57
N LEU A 478 -100.93 -35.18 61.83
CA LEU A 478 -102.27 -35.61 61.42
C LEU A 478 -103.15 -36.00 62.63
N GLU A 479 -102.59 -36.75 63.58
CA GLU A 479 -103.28 -37.14 64.84
C GLU A 479 -103.71 -35.89 65.66
N SER A 480 -102.99 -34.77 65.56
CA SER A 480 -103.38 -33.51 66.21
C SER A 480 -104.56 -32.77 65.56
N VAL A 481 -105.01 -33.20 64.38
CA VAL A 481 -106.09 -32.55 63.59
C VAL A 481 -107.46 -33.22 63.79
N GLU A 482 -107.51 -34.47 64.27
CA GLU A 482 -108.75 -35.22 64.53
C GLU A 482 -109.47 -34.77 65.83
N LEU A 483 -110.82 -34.75 65.78
CA LEU A 483 -111.69 -34.33 66.89
C LEU A 483 -112.49 -35.52 67.48
N ARG A 484 -112.94 -35.39 68.74
CA ARG A 484 -113.29 -36.52 69.62
C ARG A 484 -114.63 -37.24 69.34
N LYS A 485 -114.51 -38.57 69.13
CA LYS A 485 -115.33 -39.72 69.62
C LYS A 485 -116.87 -39.77 69.48
N SER A 486 -117.34 -40.80 68.75
CA SER A 486 -118.25 -41.88 69.21
C SER A 486 -118.24 -43.05 68.17
N ASN A 487 -118.59 -44.33 68.42
CA ASN A 487 -118.85 -45.09 69.65
C ASN A 487 -118.75 -46.64 69.42
N LEU A 488 -118.78 -47.42 70.52
CA LEU A 488 -119.11 -48.86 70.67
C LEU A 488 -118.19 -50.00 70.14
N GLU A 489 -118.18 -51.08 70.94
CA GLU A 489 -117.37 -52.29 70.83
C GLU A 489 -118.06 -53.43 70.04
N ARG A 490 -117.28 -54.40 69.53
CA ARG A 490 -117.43 -55.86 69.84
C ARG A 490 -116.45 -56.76 69.06
N ASN A 491 -115.51 -57.37 69.78
CA ASN A 491 -115.29 -58.83 69.90
C ASN A 491 -113.80 -59.22 70.10
N LYS A 492 -113.55 -59.92 71.22
CA LYS A 492 -112.43 -60.85 71.42
C LYS A 492 -112.65 -62.06 70.47
N THR A 493 -111.67 -62.83 70.01
CA THR A 493 -110.68 -63.72 70.67
C THR A 493 -109.74 -64.24 69.54
N ASP A 494 -108.56 -64.85 69.73
CA ASP A 494 -107.94 -65.46 70.90
C ASP A 494 -106.40 -65.60 70.79
N GLN A 495 -105.74 -65.73 71.94
CA GLN A 495 -104.51 -66.52 72.25
C GLN A 495 -103.16 -66.39 71.49
N LYS A 496 -102.13 -66.10 72.32
CA LYS A 496 -100.79 -66.77 72.45
C LYS A 496 -99.79 -66.73 71.27
N SER A 497 -98.47 -66.75 71.49
CA SER A 497 -97.62 -66.55 72.70
C SER A 497 -96.16 -66.36 72.26
N GLU A 498 -95.31 -65.76 73.12
CA GLU A 498 -93.85 -65.98 73.18
C GLU A 498 -92.99 -65.64 71.92
N SER A 499 -91.75 -65.19 71.96
CA SER A 499 -90.78 -64.61 72.92
C SER A 499 -89.42 -64.67 72.21
N ASP A 500 -88.48 -63.76 72.51
CA ASP A 500 -87.02 -63.97 72.35
C ASP A 500 -86.44 -64.17 70.92
N THR A 501 -85.15 -63.94 70.59
CA THR A 501 -84.01 -63.27 71.25
C THR A 501 -82.92 -62.93 70.20
N PHE A 502 -82.02 -61.99 70.55
CA PHE A 502 -80.57 -61.88 70.24
C PHE A 502 -79.94 -61.98 68.81
N GLU A 503 -78.91 -61.14 68.62
CA GLU A 503 -77.65 -61.27 67.84
C GLU A 503 -77.63 -62.15 66.55
N ARG A 504 -77.26 -61.59 65.39
CA ARG A 504 -75.95 -60.96 65.09
C ARG A 504 -76.02 -59.92 63.96
#